data_AF-W2WW01-F1
#
_entry.id   AF-W2WW01-F1
#
_cell.length_a   1.000
_cell.length_b   1.000
_cell.length_c   1.000
_cell.angle_alpha   90.00
_cell.angle_beta   90.00
_cell.angle_gamma   90.00
#
_symmetry.space_group_name_H-M   'P 1'
#
loop_
_entity.id
_entity.type
_entity.pdbx_description
1 polymer ?
#
loop_
_entity_poly.entity_id
_entity_poly.type
_entity_poly.pdbx_seq_one_letter_code
_entity_poly.pdbx_strand_id
1 'polypeptide(L)'
;MRPIYVLLLAVCIAIASCDAVSAFATEQEGATAQSAAAEYRGTSGKRLLRSDNAATVDDDVNEEERLFGVSKLTEAAKKGKSKMIDMHTKLKDQSLLGTFQLMKKGGFSDEAITGAWLTRGKSLDDIFDRWIRLGKSEWQAANNLLKQNKTPDDLYSVFAKRGMNSEQIQTLWRSLKLDEDKLIALQKKFVPVN
;
A
#
# COMPACT_ATOMS: atom_id res chain seq x y z
N MET A 1 -12.63 -32.65 -26.39
CA MET A 1 -12.43 -31.42 -25.57
C MET A 1 -11.96 -31.72 -24.14
N ARG A 2 -11.18 -32.78 -23.89
CA ARG A 2 -10.68 -33.12 -22.55
C ARG A 2 -9.15 -33.39 -22.43
N PRO A 3 -8.37 -33.70 -23.48
CA PRO A 3 -6.93 -33.94 -23.29
C PRO A 3 -6.08 -32.66 -23.22
N ILE A 4 -6.56 -31.55 -23.81
CA ILE A 4 -5.82 -30.28 -23.88
C ILE A 4 -5.70 -29.62 -22.49
N TYR A 5 -6.77 -29.69 -21.68
CA TYR A 5 -6.77 -29.12 -20.33
C TYR A 5 -5.85 -29.88 -19.37
N VAL A 6 -5.68 -31.19 -19.57
CA VAL A 6 -4.78 -32.01 -18.75
C VAL A 6 -3.32 -31.69 -19.09
N LEU A 7 -2.99 -31.49 -20.37
CA LEU A 7 -1.65 -31.06 -20.80
C LEU A 7 -1.29 -29.66 -20.28
N LEU A 8 -2.22 -28.71 -20.32
CA LEU A 8 -2.01 -27.36 -19.77
C LEU A 8 -1.78 -27.40 -18.25
N LEU A 9 -2.50 -28.24 -17.52
CA LEU A 9 -2.36 -28.35 -16.07
C LEU A 9 -1.02 -28.96 -15.66
N ALA A 10 -0.50 -29.92 -16.43
CA ALA A 10 0.83 -30.50 -16.20
C ALA A 10 1.97 -29.50 -16.44
N VAL A 11 1.88 -28.66 -17.48
CA VAL A 11 2.89 -27.62 -17.77
C VAL A 11 2.92 -26.55 -16.68
N CYS A 12 1.77 -26.14 -16.14
CA CYS A 12 1.71 -25.15 -15.06
C CYS A 12 2.38 -25.66 -13.76
N ILE A 13 2.31 -26.96 -13.48
CA ILE A 13 2.93 -27.54 -12.28
C ILE A 13 4.47 -27.57 -12.41
N ALA A 14 5.01 -27.84 -13.61
CA ALA A 14 6.45 -27.88 -13.84
C ALA A 14 7.13 -26.50 -13.73
N ILE A 15 6.44 -25.43 -14.14
CA ILE A 15 6.98 -24.05 -14.07
C ILE A 15 7.05 -23.59 -12.60
N ALA A 16 6.06 -23.92 -11.78
CA ALA A 16 6.02 -23.54 -10.37
C ALA A 16 7.11 -24.24 -9.51
N SER A 17 7.63 -25.39 -9.96
CA SER A 17 8.71 -26.11 -9.27
C SER A 17 10.13 -25.64 -9.61
N CYS A 18 10.31 -24.77 -10.61
CA CYS A 18 11.65 -24.34 -11.05
C CYS A 18 12.20 -23.09 -10.35
N ASP A 19 11.36 -22.29 -9.68
CA ASP A 19 11.80 -21.00 -9.10
C ASP A 19 12.31 -21.10 -7.64
N ALA A 20 12.49 -22.31 -7.11
CA ALA A 20 12.91 -22.52 -5.71
C ALA A 20 14.40 -22.85 -5.51
N VAL A 21 15.26 -22.70 -6.53
CA VAL A 21 16.71 -22.94 -6.38
C VAL A 21 17.52 -21.81 -7.01
N SER A 22 17.78 -20.75 -6.25
CA SER A 22 19.11 -20.11 -6.14
C SER A 22 19.02 -18.88 -5.24
N ALA A 23 19.17 -19.11 -3.94
CA ALA A 23 19.71 -18.12 -3.04
C ALA A 23 21.23 -18.35 -2.90
N PHE A 24 21.95 -17.25 -2.71
CA PHE A 24 23.36 -17.11 -2.30
C PHE A 24 24.46 -17.12 -3.37
N ALA A 25 24.99 -15.92 -3.65
CA ALA A 25 26.43 -15.65 -3.54
C ALA A 25 26.66 -14.14 -3.33
N THR A 26 27.30 -13.84 -2.21
CA THR A 26 27.89 -12.58 -1.75
C THR A 26 29.16 -12.20 -2.54
N GLU A 27 29.67 -10.99 -2.25
CA GLU A 27 31.03 -10.44 -2.56
C GLU A 27 31.14 -9.70 -3.92
N GLN A 28 31.90 -8.61 -4.12
CA GLN A 28 32.65 -7.66 -3.28
C GLN A 28 33.20 -6.58 -4.23
N GLU A 29 33.59 -5.42 -3.68
CA GLU A 29 34.23 -4.25 -4.30
C GLU A 29 35.31 -4.50 -5.37
N GLY A 30 35.54 -3.48 -6.22
CA GLY A 30 36.82 -3.33 -6.92
C GLY A 30 36.83 -2.27 -8.01
N ALA A 31 37.13 -1.02 -7.65
CA ALA A 31 37.57 0.01 -8.59
C ALA A 31 39.00 -0.29 -9.06
N THR A 32 39.33 -0.03 -10.34
CA THR A 32 40.47 0.82 -10.77
C THR A 32 40.67 0.83 -12.29
N ALA A 33 41.17 1.98 -12.75
CA ALA A 33 41.39 2.41 -14.11
C ALA A 33 42.58 1.73 -14.81
N GLN A 34 42.61 1.81 -16.14
CA GLN A 34 43.85 2.09 -16.87
C GLN A 34 43.59 2.68 -18.26
N SER A 35 44.31 3.76 -18.56
CA SER A 35 44.37 4.50 -19.81
C SER A 35 45.55 4.04 -20.67
N ALA A 36 45.42 4.14 -22.01
CA ALA A 36 46.50 4.37 -22.97
C ALA A 36 45.84 4.82 -24.31
N ALA A 37 45.93 6.07 -24.76
CA ALA A 37 47.05 6.82 -25.33
C ALA A 37 47.34 6.51 -26.82
N ALA A 38 46.85 7.39 -27.70
CA ALA A 38 47.34 7.76 -29.05
C ALA A 38 46.22 8.61 -29.71
N GLU A 39 46.40 9.71 -30.43
CA GLU A 39 47.55 10.32 -31.07
C GLU A 39 47.18 11.77 -31.41
N TYR A 40 48.18 12.64 -31.41
CA TYR A 40 48.07 14.08 -31.63
C TYR A 40 48.11 14.39 -33.13
N ARG A 41 47.08 15.05 -33.68
CA ARG A 41 47.20 15.80 -34.94
C ARG A 41 46.39 17.08 -34.84
N GLY A 42 47.10 18.18 -34.55
CA GLY A 42 46.52 19.51 -34.55
C GLY A 42 46.49 20.09 -35.96
N THR A 43 45.43 20.85 -36.26
CA THR A 43 45.55 22.13 -36.97
C THR A 43 44.31 22.99 -36.72
N SER A 44 44.59 24.23 -36.31
CA SER A 44 43.89 25.46 -36.73
C SER A 44 42.57 25.85 -36.06
N GLY A 45 42.56 27.04 -35.45
CA GLY A 45 41.33 27.82 -35.25
C GLY A 45 41.25 28.58 -33.93
N LYS A 46 41.85 29.77 -33.88
CA LYS A 46 41.87 30.69 -32.73
C LYS A 46 40.46 31.10 -32.26
N ARG A 47 40.24 31.19 -30.94
CA ARG A 47 39.90 32.44 -30.20
C ARG A 47 39.77 32.18 -28.70
N LEU A 48 40.76 32.65 -27.95
CA LEU A 48 40.68 32.90 -26.51
C LEU A 48 39.76 34.11 -26.28
N LEU A 49 38.64 33.92 -25.59
CA LEU A 49 37.98 35.01 -24.89
C LEU A 49 38.45 34.99 -23.45
N ARG A 50 39.58 35.67 -23.24
CA ARG A 50 39.93 36.24 -21.95
C ARG A 50 39.13 37.52 -21.84
N SER A 51 38.28 37.65 -20.82
CA SER A 51 37.74 38.94 -20.42
C SER A 51 38.05 39.12 -18.94
N ASP A 52 38.84 40.15 -18.66
CA ASP A 52 39.29 40.54 -17.34
C ASP A 52 38.12 41.13 -16.53
N ASN A 53 38.26 41.04 -15.20
CA ASN A 53 37.42 41.69 -14.21
C ASN A 53 37.46 43.23 -14.38
N ALA A 54 36.30 43.90 -14.36
CA ALA A 54 35.90 44.84 -13.31
C ALA A 54 34.69 45.72 -13.70
N ALA A 55 33.91 46.05 -12.67
CA ALA A 55 32.92 47.13 -12.54
C ALA A 55 31.48 46.90 -13.05
N THR A 56 30.67 46.40 -12.11
CA THR A 56 29.36 46.95 -11.67
C THR A 56 28.42 47.51 -12.73
N VAL A 57 27.42 46.70 -13.09
CA VAL A 57 26.06 47.17 -13.35
C VAL A 57 25.13 46.19 -12.65
N ASP A 58 24.33 46.71 -11.72
CA ASP A 58 23.22 46.02 -11.07
C ASP A 58 22.34 45.35 -12.12
N ASP A 59 22.20 44.04 -12.01
CA ASP A 59 20.99 43.36 -12.46
C ASP A 59 20.67 42.35 -11.35
N ASP A 60 19.77 42.79 -10.49
CA ASP A 60 19.14 42.02 -9.42
C ASP A 60 18.29 40.91 -10.05
N VAL A 61 18.97 39.88 -10.59
CA VAL A 61 18.31 38.69 -11.13
C VAL A 61 17.93 37.81 -9.96
N ASN A 62 16.90 38.26 -9.25
CA ASN A 62 15.77 37.47 -8.79
C ASN A 62 16.10 36.00 -8.47
N GLU A 63 16.88 35.80 -7.41
CA GLU A 63 17.11 34.47 -6.85
C GLU A 63 15.82 33.82 -6.29
N GLU A 64 14.73 34.60 -6.22
CA GLU A 64 13.41 34.14 -5.77
C GLU A 64 12.66 33.33 -6.84
N GLU A 65 12.95 33.48 -8.14
CA GLU A 65 12.22 32.73 -9.19
C GLU A 65 12.62 31.26 -9.32
N ARG A 66 13.88 30.92 -9.02
CA ARG A 66 14.33 29.52 -9.01
C ARG A 66 13.73 28.73 -7.85
N LEU A 67 13.54 29.35 -6.69
CA LEU A 67 12.93 28.70 -5.53
C LEU A 67 11.40 28.56 -5.69
N PHE A 68 10.76 29.54 -6.34
CA PHE A 68 9.31 29.53 -6.61
C PHE A 68 8.91 28.44 -7.61
N GLY A 69 9.73 28.21 -8.64
CA GLY A 69 9.49 27.18 -9.66
C GLY A 69 9.57 25.75 -9.14
N VAL A 70 10.58 25.44 -8.31
CA VAL A 70 10.75 24.11 -7.69
C VAL A 70 9.65 23.84 -6.66
N SER A 71 9.24 24.85 -5.91
CA SER A 71 8.13 24.75 -4.95
C SER A 71 6.81 24.41 -5.64
N LYS A 72 6.46 25.08 -6.74
CA LYS A 72 5.25 24.77 -7.54
C LYS A 72 5.30 23.38 -8.20
N LEU A 73 6.47 22.92 -8.65
CA LEU A 73 6.65 21.58 -9.22
C LEU A 73 6.48 20.48 -8.17
N THR A 74 7.04 20.66 -6.96
CA THR A 74 6.86 19.69 -5.87
C THR A 74 5.41 19.66 -5.38
N GLU A 75 4.71 20.80 -5.37
CA GLU A 75 3.29 20.87 -5.05
C GLU A 75 2.43 20.20 -6.12
N ALA A 76 2.69 20.45 -7.41
CA ALA A 76 2.03 19.78 -8.52
C ALA A 76 2.27 18.26 -8.52
N ALA A 77 3.48 17.82 -8.16
CA ALA A 77 3.82 16.40 -8.01
C ALA A 77 3.10 15.77 -6.81
N LYS A 78 3.03 16.45 -5.65
CA LYS A 78 2.25 15.99 -4.49
C LYS A 78 0.76 15.92 -4.81
N LYS A 79 0.22 16.92 -5.51
CA LYS A 79 -1.18 16.96 -5.95
C LYS A 79 -1.49 15.88 -6.99
N GLY A 80 -0.57 15.62 -7.93
CA GLY A 80 -0.66 14.54 -8.91
C GLY A 80 -0.66 13.16 -8.26
N LYS A 81 0.26 12.92 -7.31
CA LYS A 81 0.29 11.68 -6.50
C LYS A 81 -0.99 11.50 -5.69
N SER A 82 -1.46 12.56 -5.03
CA SER A 82 -2.71 12.53 -4.26
C SER A 82 -3.92 12.19 -5.13
N LYS A 83 -4.06 12.83 -6.30
CA LYS A 83 -5.13 12.51 -7.26
C LYS A 83 -5.04 11.08 -7.79
N MET A 84 -3.85 10.58 -8.07
CA MET A 84 -3.66 9.20 -8.53
C MET A 84 -4.08 8.19 -7.44
N ILE A 85 -3.72 8.46 -6.18
CA ILE A 85 -4.12 7.64 -5.04
C ILE A 85 -5.66 7.66 -4.88
N ASP A 86 -6.29 8.84 -4.93
CA ASP A 86 -7.74 9.01 -4.84
C ASP A 86 -8.49 8.29 -5.97
N MET A 87 -7.98 8.37 -7.20
CA MET A 87 -8.57 7.64 -8.33
C MET A 87 -8.44 6.13 -8.14
N HIS A 88 -7.29 5.66 -7.66
CA HIS A 88 -7.08 4.23 -7.42
C HIS A 88 -7.94 3.70 -6.27
N THR A 89 -8.14 4.47 -5.20
CA THR A 89 -9.08 4.09 -4.12
C THR A 89 -10.51 4.05 -4.63
N LYS A 90 -10.95 5.05 -5.39
CA LYS A 90 -12.29 5.07 -6.02
C LYS A 90 -12.53 3.86 -6.93
N LEU A 91 -11.55 3.49 -7.76
CA LEU A 91 -11.66 2.30 -8.62
C LEU A 91 -11.76 1.01 -7.80
N LYS A 92 -10.98 0.89 -6.72
CA LYS A 92 -11.07 -0.25 -5.80
C LYS A 92 -12.41 -0.33 -5.11
N ASP A 93 -12.94 0.80 -4.65
CA ASP A 93 -14.22 0.85 -3.95
C ASP A 93 -15.39 0.60 -4.90
N GLN A 94 -15.32 1.09 -6.14
CA GLN A 94 -16.28 0.77 -7.20
C GLN A 94 -16.29 -0.72 -7.54
N SER A 95 -15.11 -1.35 -7.65
CA SER A 95 -15.00 -2.80 -7.85
C SER A 95 -15.56 -3.59 -6.67
N LEU A 96 -15.27 -3.16 -5.43
CA LEU A 96 -15.82 -3.75 -4.22
C LEU A 96 -17.35 -3.67 -4.20
N LEU A 97 -17.91 -2.51 -4.52
CA LEU A 97 -19.36 -2.32 -4.58
C LEU A 97 -20.00 -3.19 -5.66
N GLY A 98 -19.41 -3.25 -6.86
CA GLY A 98 -19.92 -4.07 -7.96
C GLY A 98 -19.93 -5.57 -7.61
N THR A 99 -18.83 -6.08 -7.03
CA THR A 99 -18.76 -7.48 -6.59
C THR A 99 -19.73 -7.77 -5.45
N PHE A 100 -19.86 -6.86 -4.48
CA PHE A 100 -20.84 -6.97 -3.40
C PHE A 100 -22.27 -7.05 -3.93
N GLN A 101 -22.66 -6.13 -4.82
CA GLN A 101 -24.00 -6.13 -5.41
C GLN A 101 -24.29 -7.41 -6.22
N LEU A 102 -23.30 -7.92 -6.95
CA LEU A 102 -23.43 -9.18 -7.68
C LEU A 102 -23.69 -10.36 -6.73
N MET A 103 -22.94 -10.45 -5.63
CA MET A 103 -23.15 -11.49 -4.62
C MET A 103 -24.53 -11.35 -3.95
N LYS A 104 -24.98 -10.13 -3.64
CA LYS A 104 -26.32 -9.89 -3.07
C LYS A 104 -27.44 -10.28 -4.04
N LYS A 105 -27.30 -9.97 -5.34
CA LYS A 105 -28.23 -10.42 -6.38
C LYS A 105 -28.26 -11.94 -6.52
N GLY A 106 -27.11 -12.59 -6.30
CA GLY A 106 -26.98 -14.06 -6.23
C GLY A 106 -27.50 -14.68 -4.93
N GLY A 107 -28.10 -13.91 -4.01
CA GLY A 107 -28.68 -14.41 -2.77
C GLY A 107 -27.70 -14.64 -1.62
N PHE A 108 -26.44 -14.20 -1.75
CA PHE A 108 -25.47 -14.36 -0.67
C PHE A 108 -25.82 -13.45 0.52
N SER A 109 -25.82 -14.03 1.72
CA SER A 109 -25.92 -13.29 2.97
C SER A 109 -24.62 -12.54 3.26
N ASP A 110 -24.67 -11.52 4.12
CA ASP A 110 -23.46 -10.78 4.53
C ASP A 110 -22.45 -11.72 5.25
N GLU A 111 -22.96 -12.73 5.95
CA GLU A 111 -22.16 -13.80 6.55
C GLU A 111 -21.44 -14.64 5.48
N ALA A 112 -22.15 -15.10 4.45
CA ALA A 112 -21.56 -15.87 3.37
C ALA A 112 -20.52 -15.06 2.59
N ILE A 113 -20.75 -13.76 2.39
CA ILE A 113 -19.79 -12.83 1.76
C ILE A 113 -18.53 -12.71 2.62
N THR A 114 -18.68 -12.58 3.94
CA THR A 114 -17.55 -12.52 4.88
C THR A 114 -16.73 -13.81 4.83
N GLY A 115 -17.39 -14.97 4.86
CA GLY A 115 -16.74 -16.28 4.72
C GLY A 115 -16.00 -16.43 3.39
N ALA A 116 -16.57 -15.93 2.29
CA ALA A 116 -15.91 -15.93 0.98
C ALA A 116 -14.65 -15.05 0.96
N TRP A 117 -14.66 -13.89 1.60
CA TRP A 117 -13.46 -13.05 1.71
C TRP A 117 -12.38 -13.69 2.58
N LEU A 118 -12.75 -14.33 3.70
CA LEU A 118 -11.82 -15.12 4.52
C LEU A 118 -11.17 -16.24 3.72
N THR A 119 -11.97 -16.99 2.96
CA THR A 119 -11.49 -18.09 2.10
C THR A 119 -10.51 -17.60 1.03
N ARG A 120 -10.65 -16.34 0.60
CA ARG A 120 -9.73 -15.67 -0.34
C ARG A 120 -8.51 -15.05 0.36
N GLY A 121 -8.27 -15.36 1.64
CA GLY A 121 -7.12 -14.89 2.40
C GLY A 121 -7.17 -13.42 2.82
N LYS A 122 -8.35 -12.79 2.85
CA LYS A 122 -8.46 -11.43 3.38
C LYS A 122 -8.29 -11.45 4.90
N SER A 123 -7.52 -10.50 5.42
CA SER A 123 -7.35 -10.32 6.87
C SER A 123 -8.64 -9.80 7.50
N LEU A 124 -8.79 -9.99 8.81
CA LEU A 124 -9.93 -9.47 9.58
C LEU A 124 -10.01 -7.95 9.48
N ASP A 125 -8.85 -7.29 9.49
CA ASP A 125 -8.75 -5.86 9.28
C ASP A 125 -9.28 -5.45 7.90
N ASP A 126 -8.82 -6.07 6.82
CA ASP A 126 -9.29 -5.74 5.47
C ASP A 126 -10.79 -6.03 5.30
N ILE A 127 -11.30 -7.09 5.92
CA ILE A 127 -12.73 -7.43 5.88
C ILE A 127 -13.58 -6.39 6.63
N PHE A 128 -13.15 -5.99 7.81
CA PHE A 128 -13.86 -4.96 8.58
C PHE A 128 -13.92 -3.65 7.77
N ASP A 129 -12.79 -3.20 7.22
CA ASP A 129 -12.75 -1.97 6.41
C ASP A 129 -13.61 -2.06 5.15
N ARG A 130 -13.67 -3.22 4.49
CA ARG A 130 -14.56 -3.45 3.35
C ARG A 130 -16.02 -3.25 3.74
N TRP A 131 -16.44 -3.76 4.90
CA TRP A 131 -17.80 -3.54 5.38
C TRP A 131 -18.09 -2.07 5.63
N ILE A 132 -17.16 -1.33 6.25
CA ILE A 132 -17.30 0.11 6.45
C ILE A 132 -17.41 0.86 5.11
N ARG A 133 -16.55 0.54 4.13
CA ARG A 133 -16.59 1.15 2.79
C ARG A 133 -17.87 0.82 2.01
N LEU A 134 -18.49 -0.32 2.31
CA LEU A 134 -19.80 -0.70 1.78
C LEU A 134 -20.97 -0.05 2.54
N GLY A 135 -20.68 0.86 3.49
CA GLY A 135 -21.69 1.60 4.24
C GLY A 135 -22.33 0.82 5.38
N LYS A 136 -21.70 -0.28 5.82
CA LYS A 136 -22.15 -1.00 7.03
C LYS A 136 -21.65 -0.28 8.29
N SER A 137 -22.40 -0.42 9.37
CA SER A 137 -21.95 0.06 10.68
C SER A 137 -20.82 -0.80 11.23
N GLU A 138 -20.05 -0.24 12.17
CA GLU A 138 -19.00 -0.97 12.90
C GLU A 138 -19.56 -2.21 13.59
N TRP A 139 -20.77 -2.12 14.16
CA TRP A 139 -21.47 -3.27 14.74
C TRP A 139 -21.75 -4.35 13.69
N GLN A 140 -22.23 -3.98 12.50
CA GLN A 140 -22.49 -4.95 11.42
C GLN A 140 -21.20 -5.61 10.95
N ALA A 141 -20.13 -4.83 10.76
CA ALA A 141 -18.82 -5.33 10.39
C ALA A 141 -18.26 -6.31 11.43
N ALA A 142 -18.33 -5.95 12.71
CA ALA A 142 -17.90 -6.79 13.83
C ALA A 142 -18.73 -8.06 13.96
N ASN A 143 -20.06 -7.94 13.91
CA ASN A 143 -20.98 -9.08 14.01
C ASN A 143 -20.75 -10.08 12.87
N ASN A 144 -20.47 -9.60 11.67
CA ASN A 144 -20.13 -10.47 10.54
C ASN A 144 -18.84 -11.27 10.78
N LEU A 145 -17.84 -10.70 11.44
CA LEU A 145 -16.64 -11.43 11.84
C LEU A 145 -16.95 -12.49 12.91
N LEU A 146 -17.74 -12.15 13.93
CA LEU A 146 -18.13 -13.09 14.98
C LEU A 146 -18.89 -14.31 14.43
N LYS A 147 -19.78 -14.08 13.44
CA LYS A 147 -20.48 -15.16 12.73
C LYS A 147 -19.56 -16.11 11.96
N GLN A 148 -18.30 -15.71 11.72
CA GLN A 148 -17.26 -16.55 11.13
C GLN A 148 -16.36 -17.20 12.18
N ASN A 149 -16.90 -17.43 13.38
CA ASN A 149 -16.20 -18.03 14.53
C ASN A 149 -14.93 -17.26 14.94
N LYS A 150 -14.91 -15.94 14.74
CA LYS A 150 -13.81 -15.10 15.23
C LYS A 150 -14.00 -14.81 16.71
N THR A 151 -12.89 -14.83 17.45
CA THR A 151 -12.91 -14.70 18.89
C THR A 151 -13.04 -13.24 19.31
N PRO A 152 -13.47 -12.95 20.55
CA PRO A 152 -13.40 -11.60 21.09
C PRO A 152 -11.99 -11.00 21.05
N ASP A 153 -10.95 -11.81 21.27
CA ASP A 153 -9.54 -11.37 21.16
C ASP A 153 -9.20 -10.89 19.75
N ASP A 154 -9.61 -11.64 18.71
CA ASP A 154 -9.45 -11.26 17.32
C ASP A 154 -10.14 -9.93 17.03
N LEU A 155 -11.39 -9.79 17.51
CA LEU A 155 -12.18 -8.59 17.30
C LEU A 155 -11.58 -7.38 18.02
N TYR A 156 -11.08 -7.55 19.24
CA TYR A 156 -10.40 -6.49 19.97
C TYR A 156 -9.13 -6.04 19.24
N SER A 157 -8.35 -6.98 18.68
CA SER A 157 -7.17 -6.64 17.88
C SER A 157 -7.52 -5.77 16.66
N VAL A 158 -8.63 -6.10 15.97
CA VAL A 158 -9.16 -5.31 14.85
C VAL A 158 -9.50 -3.88 15.29
N PHE A 159 -10.14 -3.71 16.44
CA PHE A 159 -10.47 -2.38 16.98
C PHE A 159 -9.22 -1.60 17.42
N ALA A 160 -8.30 -2.25 18.12
CA ALA A 160 -7.07 -1.64 18.63
C ALA A 160 -6.18 -1.11 17.50
N LYS A 161 -6.03 -1.87 16.40
CA LYS A 161 -5.27 -1.43 15.22
C LYS A 161 -5.84 -0.19 14.53
N ARG A 162 -7.14 0.08 14.72
CA ARG A 162 -7.82 1.27 14.19
C ARG A 162 -7.71 2.47 15.12
N GLY A 163 -7.10 2.31 16.30
CA GLY A 163 -7.04 3.36 17.31
C GLY A 163 -8.41 3.75 17.83
N MET A 164 -9.38 2.82 17.82
CA MET A 164 -10.68 3.06 18.46
C MET A 164 -10.45 3.33 19.95
N ASN A 165 -11.10 4.36 20.48
CA ASN A 165 -10.97 4.70 21.89
C ASN A 165 -11.77 3.71 22.77
N SER A 166 -11.47 3.70 24.07
CA SER A 166 -12.08 2.75 25.01
C SER A 166 -13.61 2.85 25.07
N GLU A 167 -14.18 4.05 24.94
CA GLU A 167 -15.63 4.26 24.98
C GLU A 167 -16.32 3.69 23.74
N GLN A 168 -15.74 3.91 22.55
CA GLN A 168 -16.19 3.31 21.30
C GLN A 168 -16.14 1.78 21.37
N ILE A 169 -15.01 1.22 21.81
CA ILE A 169 -14.83 -0.22 21.96
C ILE A 169 -15.87 -0.77 22.94
N GLN A 170 -16.06 -0.15 24.11
CA GLN A 170 -17.02 -0.61 25.11
C GLN A 170 -18.46 -0.56 24.60
N THR A 171 -18.83 0.49 23.87
CA THR A 171 -20.16 0.62 23.27
C THR A 171 -20.42 -0.48 22.24
N LEU A 172 -19.44 -0.76 21.37
CA LEU A 172 -19.52 -1.86 20.41
C LEU A 172 -19.56 -3.22 21.11
N TRP A 173 -18.75 -3.41 22.15
CA TRP A 173 -18.69 -4.66 22.91
C TRP A 173 -20.04 -5.02 23.53
N ARG A 174 -20.69 -4.05 24.18
CA ARG A 174 -22.03 -4.18 24.79
C ARG A 174 -23.09 -4.48 23.76
N SER A 175 -23.08 -3.76 22.64
CA SER A 175 -24.07 -3.98 21.57
C SER A 175 -23.90 -5.34 20.88
N LEU A 176 -22.71 -5.93 20.91
CA LEU A 176 -22.44 -7.30 20.46
C LEU A 176 -22.71 -8.35 21.56
N LYS A 177 -23.10 -7.93 22.77
CA LYS A 177 -23.37 -8.81 23.94
C LYS A 177 -22.18 -9.69 24.29
N LEU A 178 -20.97 -9.16 24.16
CA LEU A 178 -19.74 -9.83 24.53
C LEU A 178 -19.45 -9.67 26.02
N ASP A 179 -18.69 -10.60 26.58
CA ASP A 179 -18.31 -10.62 28.00
C ASP A 179 -17.44 -9.41 28.37
N GLU A 180 -17.92 -8.62 29.34
CA GLU A 180 -17.26 -7.40 29.83
C GLU A 180 -16.01 -7.70 30.65
N ASP A 181 -15.97 -8.80 31.40
CA ASP A 181 -14.78 -9.19 32.16
C ASP A 181 -13.62 -9.50 31.21
N LYS A 182 -13.96 -10.10 30.06
CA LYS A 182 -13.01 -10.34 28.99
C LYS A 182 -12.53 -9.04 28.33
N LEU A 183 -13.39 -8.04 28.16
CA LEU A 183 -12.97 -6.73 27.66
C LEU A 183 -11.96 -6.08 28.60
N ILE A 184 -12.23 -6.09 29.91
CA ILE A 184 -11.33 -5.52 30.92
C ILE A 184 -9.97 -6.23 30.90
N ALA A 185 -9.97 -7.56 30.77
CA ALA A 185 -8.73 -8.34 30.66
C ALA A 185 -7.93 -7.97 29.39
N LEU A 186 -8.61 -7.81 28.25
CA LEU A 186 -7.99 -7.39 26.99
C LEU A 186 -7.43 -5.98 27.08
N GLN A 187 -8.18 -5.02 27.61
CA GLN A 187 -7.70 -3.65 27.78
C GLN A 187 -6.42 -3.60 28.62
N LYS A 188 -6.35 -4.35 29.73
CA LYS A 188 -5.14 -4.47 30.56
C LYS A 188 -3.95 -5.06 29.79
N LYS A 189 -4.21 -6.06 28.94
CA LYS A 189 -3.17 -6.72 28.12
C LYS A 189 -2.62 -5.83 27.01
N PHE A 190 -3.42 -4.93 26.47
CA PHE A 190 -3.07 -4.07 25.34
C PHE A 190 -2.68 -2.63 25.73
N VAL A 191 -2.57 -2.31 27.03
CA VAL A 191 -2.00 -1.02 27.46
C VAL A 191 -0.52 -0.99 27.03
N PRO A 192 -0.08 0.00 26.23
CA PRO A 192 1.33 0.17 25.99
C PRO A 192 2.01 0.51 27.32
N VAL A 193 2.95 -0.33 27.74
CA VAL A 193 3.88 0.01 28.82
C VAL A 193 4.74 1.14 28.26
N ASN A 194 4.48 2.37 28.73
CA ASN A 194 5.32 3.53 28.44
C ASN A 194 6.70 3.39 29.09
#